data_AF-A0A6H1N7M8-F1
#
_entry.id   AF-A0A6H1N7M8-F1
#
_cell.length_a   1.000
_cell.length_b   1.000
_cell.length_c   1.000
_cell.angle_alpha   90.00
_cell.angle_beta   90.00
_cell.angle_gamma   90.00
#
_symmetry.space_group_name_H-M   'P 1'
#
loop_
_entity.id
_entity.type
_entity.pdbx_description
1 polymer ?
#
loop_
_entity_poly.entity_id
_entity_poly.type
_entity_poly.pdbx_seq_one_letter_code
_entity_poly.pdbx_strand_id
1 'polypeptide(L)' 'MSEPKVKLTLWEKARIVAIEAHGVKRAAAGIENQPDIDRRVERVREQARKRANGSK' A
#
# COMPACT_ATOMS: atom_id res chain seq x y z
N MET A 1 1.53 18.46 10.72
CA MET A 1 0.10 18.09 10.71
C MET A 1 0.01 16.59 10.55
N SER A 2 -0.56 15.88 11.52
CA SER A 2 -0.80 14.44 11.39
C SER A 2 -1.93 14.24 10.38
N GLU A 3 -1.64 13.68 9.19
CA GLU A 3 -2.71 13.25 8.29
C GLU A 3 -3.70 12.39 9.08
N PRO A 4 -5.02 12.55 8.90
CA PRO A 4 -5.98 11.67 9.56
C PRO A 4 -5.61 10.23 9.20
N LYS A 5 -5.36 9.39 10.22
CA LYS A 5 -5.07 7.96 10.04
C LYS A 5 -6.33 7.29 9.48
N VAL A 6 -6.46 7.31 8.15
CA VAL A 6 -7.55 6.65 7.44
C VAL A 6 -7.49 5.16 7.74
N LYS A 7 -8.57 4.64 8.32
CA LYS A 7 -8.67 3.20 8.60
C LYS A 7 -8.81 2.44 7.29
N LEU A 8 -7.84 1.56 7.04
CA LEU A 8 -7.89 0.61 5.94
C LEU A 8 -8.96 -0.44 6.20
N THR A 9 -9.74 -0.74 5.16
CA THR A 9 -10.63 -1.90 5.13
C THR A 9 -9.82 -3.20 5.14
N LEU A 10 -10.49 -4.32 5.44
CA LEU A 10 -9.86 -5.64 5.39
C LEU A 10 -9.26 -5.94 4.01
N TRP A 11 -9.95 -5.52 2.95
CA TRP A 11 -9.49 -5.71 1.57
C TRP A 11 -8.28 -4.86 1.21
N GLU A 12 -8.24 -3.60 1.64
CA GLU A 12 -7.09 -2.73 1.43
C GLU A 12 -5.85 -3.24 2.18
N LYS A 13 -6.04 -3.75 3.41
CA LYS A 13 -4.96 -4.42 4.16
C LYS A 13 -4.45 -5.65 3.42
N ALA A 14 -5.34 -6.52 2.96
CA ALA A 14 -4.97 -7.72 2.21
C ALA A 14 -4.17 -7.38 0.93
N ARG A 15 -4.56 -6.31 0.21
CA ARG A 15 -3.81 -5.81 -0.96
C ARG A 15 -2.41 -5.35 -0.61
N ILE A 16 -2.24 -4.58 0.48
CA ILE A 16 -0.91 -4.13 0.92
C ILE A 16 -0.03 -5.34 1.28
N VAL A 17 -0.56 -6.30 2.05
CA VAL A 17 0.18 -7.52 2.40
C VAL A 17 0.61 -8.30 1.15
N ALA A 18 -0.27 -8.43 0.14
CA ALA A 18 0.09 -9.09 -1.11
C ALA A 18 1.19 -8.36 -1.90
N ILE A 19 1.18 -7.02 -1.88
CA ILE A 19 2.22 -6.17 -2.50
C ILE A 19 3.55 -6.36 -1.76
N GLU A 20 3.53 -6.27 -0.43
CA GLU A 20 4.73 -6.44 0.40
C GLU A 20 5.30 -7.86 0.28
N ALA A 21 4.46 -8.89 0.26
CA ALA A 21 4.90 -10.27 0.03
C ALA A 21 5.59 -10.46 -1.32
N HIS A 22 5.14 -9.74 -2.36
CA HIS A 22 5.83 -9.71 -3.65
C HIS A 22 7.19 -9.01 -3.53
N GLY A 23 7.28 -7.93 -2.76
CA GLY A 23 8.53 -7.26 -2.44
C GLY A 23 9.53 -8.18 -1.72
N VAL A 24 9.06 -8.93 -0.72
CA VAL A 24 9.89 -9.91 0.02
C VAL A 24 10.42 -10.99 -0.91
N LYS A 25 9.60 -11.55 -1.81
CA LYS A 25 10.05 -12.54 -2.80
C LYS A 25 11.17 -12.00 -3.70
N ARG A 26 11.08 -10.75 -4.12
CA ARG A 26 12.11 -10.08 -4.93
C ARG A 26 13.37 -9.77 -4.14
N ALA A 27 13.23 -9.38 -2.87
CA ALA A 27 14.37 -9.17 -1.97
C ALA A 27 15.14 -10.47 -1.75
N ALA A 28 14.43 -11.60 -1.59
CA ALA A 28 15.03 -12.93 -1.51
C ALA A 28 15.79 -13.33 -2.80
N ALA A 29 15.48 -12.71 -3.94
CA ALA A 29 16.20 -12.86 -5.20
C ALA A 29 17.33 -11.82 -5.39
N GLY A 30 17.70 -11.08 -4.34
CA GLY A 30 18.75 -10.06 -4.38
C GLY A 30 18.33 -8.71 -4.96
N ILE A 31 17.03 -8.48 -5.19
CA ILE A 31 16.52 -7.21 -5.69
C ILE A 31 16.12 -6.33 -4.50
N GLU A 32 17.03 -5.50 -4.02
CA GLU A 32 16.81 -4.66 -2.83
C GLU A 32 16.10 -3.34 -3.15
N ASN A 33 16.43 -2.71 -4.28
CA ASN A 33 15.80 -1.46 -4.70
C ASN A 33 14.46 -1.72 -5.41
N GLN A 34 13.35 -1.50 -4.70
CA GLN A 34 12.00 -1.83 -5.17
C GLN A 34 10.99 -0.67 -5.02
N PRO A 35 11.23 0.49 -5.66
CA PRO A 35 10.36 1.67 -5.52
C PRO A 35 8.96 1.44 -6.09
N ASP A 36 8.78 0.42 -6.94
CA ASP A 36 7.49 0.01 -7.45
C ASP A 36 6.58 -0.59 -6.36
N ILE A 37 7.15 -1.30 -5.38
CA ILE A 37 6.42 -1.86 -4.24
C ILE A 37 5.89 -0.73 -3.36
N ASP A 38 6.74 0.23 -3.02
CA ASP A 38 6.36 1.40 -2.22
C ASP A 38 5.25 2.20 -2.89
N ARG A 39 5.40 2.51 -4.19
CA ARG A 39 4.37 3.21 -4.97
C ARG A 39 3.05 2.46 -4.99
N ARG A 40 3.07 1.12 -5.08
CA ARG A 40 1.84 0.31 -5.07
C ARG A 40 1.15 0.36 -3.71
N VAL A 41 1.90 0.29 -2.60
CA VAL A 41 1.33 0.46 -1.25
C VAL A 41 0.73 1.86 -1.09
N GLU A 42 1.45 2.89 -1.55
CA GLU A 42 0.99 4.27 -1.48
C GLU A 42 -0.31 4.49 -2.25
N ARG A 43 -0.45 3.92 -3.45
CA ARG A 43 -1.72 3.96 -4.21
C ARG A 43 -2.89 3.36 -3.43
N VAL A 44 -2.68 2.24 -2.71
CA VAL A 44 -3.75 1.65 -1.90
C VAL A 44 -4.14 2.58 -0.75
N ARG A 45 -3.16 3.23 -0.12
CA ARG A 45 -3.43 4.23 0.93
C ARG A 45 -4.13 5.46 0.37
N GLU A 46 -3.76 5.92 -0.82
CA GLU A 46 -4.43 7.04 -1.49
C GLU A 46 -5.87 6.69 -1.89
N GLN A 47 -6.11 5.49 -2.41
CA GLN A 47 -7.46 4.98 -2.66
C GLN A 47 -8.30 4.95 -1.38
N ALA A 48 -7.71 4.51 -0.25
CA ALA A 48 -8.38 4.56 1.04
C ALA A 48 -8.71 5.99 1.46
N ARG A 49 -7.79 6.94 1.26
CA ARG A 49 -8.03 8.39 1.52
C ARG A 49 -9.18 8.93 0.67
N LYS A 50 -9.16 8.68 -0.64
CA LYS A 50 -10.23 9.10 -1.58
C LYS A 50 -11.59 8.51 -1.18
N ARG A 51 -11.63 7.21 -0.86
CA ARG A 51 -12.82 6.52 -0.34
C ARG A 51 -13.34 7.16 0.94
N ALA A 52 -12.46 7.42 1.91
CA ALA A 52 -12.85 7.99 3.20
C ALA A 52 -13.34 9.43 3.08
N ASN A 53 -12.81 10.20 2.14
CA ASN A 53 -13.21 11.58 1.87
C ASN A 53 -14.46 11.68 0.98
N GLY A 54 -15.06 10.56 0.56
CA GLY A 54 -16.24 10.55 -0.31
C GLY A 54 -15.99 11.09 -1.72
N SER A 55 -14.74 11.31 -2.11
CA SER A 55 -14.38 11.74 -3.46
C SER A 55 -14.54 10.55 -4.41
N LYS A 56 -15.70 10.46 -5.06
CA LYS A 56 -15.98 9.60 -6.21
C LYS A 56 -15.50 10.26 -7.50
#